data_AF-A0A948N819-F1
#
_entry.id   AF-A0A948N819-F1
#
_cell.length_a   1.000
_cell.length_b   1.000
_cell.length_c   1.000
_cell.angle_alpha   90.00
_cell.angle_beta   90.00
_cell.angle_gamma   90.00
#
_symmetry.space_group_name_H-M   'P 1'
#
loop_
_entity.id
_entity.type
_entity.pdbx_description
1 polymer ?
#
loop_
_entity_poly.entity_id
_entity_poly.type
_entity_poly.pdbx_seq_one_letter_code
_entity_poly.pdbx_strand_id
1 'polypeptide(L)'
;MTKRQAVFPANRHALYEEHGYSAAIRSGDLLFVSGQVGSLADGSPETDFELQVELAFENLKATLAAAACTFDDIVDVTTFHTDPEHQFGTIMKVKQKIFGTPPYPNWTAVGVTWLAGFDFEIKVIARIPG
;
A
#
# COMPACT_ATOMS: atom_id res chain seq x y z
N MET A 1 26.33 -12.89 6.15
CA MET A 1 24.87 -12.73 6.33
C MET A 1 24.39 -11.71 5.31
N THR A 2 23.39 -12.04 4.50
CA THR A 2 22.75 -11.07 3.62
C THR A 2 22.02 -10.04 4.48
N LYS A 3 22.42 -8.78 4.38
CA LYS A 3 21.79 -7.66 5.12
C LYS A 3 20.46 -7.34 4.45
N ARG A 4 19.40 -7.10 5.24
CA ARG A 4 18.10 -6.61 4.71
C ARG A 4 18.32 -5.29 3.95
N GLN A 5 17.71 -5.17 2.78
CA GLN A 5 17.78 -3.95 1.96
C GLN A 5 16.46 -3.21 2.06
N ALA A 6 16.46 -2.07 2.77
CA ALA A 6 15.30 -1.21 2.85
C ALA A 6 15.10 -0.42 1.54
N VAL A 7 13.85 -0.25 1.16
CA VAL A 7 13.41 0.56 0.02
C VAL A 7 12.47 1.63 0.56
N PHE A 8 12.61 2.86 0.06
CA PHE A 8 11.76 3.98 0.41
C PHE A 8 11.39 4.77 -0.85
N PRO A 9 10.16 5.30 -0.96
CA PRO A 9 9.79 6.22 -2.02
C PRO A 9 10.64 7.50 -1.97
N ALA A 10 10.71 8.23 -3.08
CA ALA A 10 11.35 9.55 -3.13
C ALA A 10 10.57 10.58 -2.30
N ASN A 11 9.23 10.56 -2.41
CA ASN A 11 8.33 11.41 -1.66
C ASN A 11 7.83 10.67 -0.41
N ARG A 12 8.64 10.68 0.64
CA ARG A 12 8.33 9.98 1.90
C ARG A 12 7.36 10.81 2.74
N HIS A 13 6.38 10.15 3.34
CA HIS A 13 5.65 10.71 4.47
C HIS A 13 6.47 10.57 5.77
N ALA A 14 6.19 11.41 6.76
CA ALA A 14 6.94 11.46 8.03
C ALA A 14 6.90 10.15 8.85
N LEU A 15 5.82 9.35 8.73
CA LEU A 15 5.59 8.16 9.57
C LEU A 15 6.78 7.18 9.61
N TYR A 16 7.50 7.00 8.50
CA TYR A 16 8.64 6.06 8.45
C TYR A 16 9.75 6.42 9.44
N GLU A 17 10.06 7.71 9.55
CA GLU A 17 11.09 8.22 10.45
C GLU A 17 10.55 8.31 11.88
N GLU A 18 9.32 8.78 12.05
CA GLU A 18 8.68 8.93 13.37
C GLU A 18 8.43 7.59 14.09
N HIS A 19 8.10 6.54 13.35
CA HIS A 19 7.78 5.22 13.91
C HIS A 19 8.85 4.16 13.69
N GLY A 20 9.93 4.48 12.95
CA GLY A 20 11.10 3.63 12.82
C GLY A 20 10.87 2.34 12.04
N TYR A 21 10.25 2.42 10.87
CA TYR A 21 10.01 1.27 9.99
C TYR A 21 10.33 1.60 8.51
N SER A 22 10.61 0.56 7.71
CA SER A 22 10.89 0.72 6.28
C SER A 22 9.60 0.73 5.46
N ALA A 23 9.56 1.49 4.36
CA ALA A 23 8.44 1.42 3.41
C ALA A 23 8.33 0.03 2.76
N ALA A 24 9.46 -0.54 2.39
CA ALA A 24 9.55 -1.93 1.98
C ALA A 24 10.91 -2.55 2.31
N ILE A 25 10.96 -3.88 2.30
CA ILE A 25 12.19 -4.67 2.38
C ILE A 25 12.31 -5.51 1.11
N ARG A 26 13.43 -5.34 0.40
CA ARG A 26 13.85 -6.26 -0.65
C ARG A 26 14.52 -7.49 -0.03
N SER A 27 14.08 -8.67 -0.43
CA SER A 27 14.67 -9.96 -0.07
C SER A 27 14.72 -10.86 -1.31
N GLY A 28 15.89 -10.88 -1.97
CA GLY A 28 16.06 -11.60 -3.24
C GLY A 28 15.26 -10.95 -4.37
N ASP A 29 14.38 -11.74 -4.98
CA ASP A 29 13.44 -11.38 -6.05
C ASP A 29 12.05 -10.96 -5.50
N LEU A 30 11.89 -10.84 -4.18
CA LEU A 30 10.64 -10.39 -3.56
C LEU A 30 10.81 -9.03 -2.87
N LEU A 31 9.75 -8.24 -2.95
CA LEU A 31 9.56 -6.99 -2.24
C LEU A 31 8.40 -7.15 -1.25
N PHE A 32 8.71 -7.02 0.03
CA PHE A 32 7.70 -7.00 1.10
C PHE A 32 7.41 -5.55 1.46
N VAL A 33 6.22 -5.07 1.10
CA VAL A 33 5.82 -3.69 1.31
C VAL A 33 5.07 -3.57 2.63
N SER A 34 5.42 -2.58 3.45
CA SER A 34 4.64 -2.21 4.63
C SER A 34 3.25 -1.74 4.22
N GLY A 35 2.27 -1.82 5.11
CA GLY A 35 0.94 -1.29 4.85
C GLY A 35 0.98 0.15 4.34
N GLN A 36 0.37 0.38 3.18
CA GLN A 36 0.27 1.71 2.59
C GLN A 36 -1.11 2.26 2.91
N VAL A 37 -1.12 3.49 3.40
CA VAL A 37 -2.29 4.24 3.84
C VAL A 37 -2.35 5.58 3.10
N GLY A 38 -3.50 6.23 3.13
CA GLY A 38 -3.70 7.56 2.55
C GLY A 38 -3.10 8.67 3.40
N SER A 39 -1.78 8.61 3.65
CA SER A 39 -1.06 9.61 4.43
C SER A 39 -0.58 10.77 3.57
N LEU A 40 -0.79 11.98 4.11
CA LEU A 40 -0.18 13.21 3.64
C LEU A 40 1.32 13.22 4.01
N ALA A 41 2.06 14.22 3.51
CA ALA A 41 3.50 14.33 3.75
C ALA A 41 3.86 14.42 5.24
N ASP A 42 3.01 15.05 6.04
CA ASP A 42 3.16 15.16 7.50
C ASP A 42 2.76 13.89 8.27
N GLY A 43 2.29 12.84 7.57
CA GLY A 43 1.86 11.57 8.17
C GLY A 43 0.40 11.56 8.62
N SER A 44 -0.32 12.68 8.53
CA SER A 44 -1.75 12.74 8.84
C SER A 44 -2.61 12.05 7.76
N PRO A 45 -3.79 11.50 8.11
CA PRO A 45 -4.70 10.92 7.12
C PRO A 45 -5.34 11.98 6.23
N GLU A 46 -5.48 11.68 4.94
CA GLU A 46 -6.45 12.38 4.10
C GLU A 46 -7.86 12.16 4.66
N THR A 47 -8.62 13.25 4.73
CA THR A 47 -9.90 13.33 5.46
C THR A 47 -11.09 12.87 4.63
N ASP A 48 -11.04 12.99 3.31
CA ASP A 48 -12.04 12.39 2.42
C ASP A 48 -11.69 10.91 2.17
N PHE A 49 -12.64 10.00 2.38
CA PHE A 49 -12.36 8.58 2.29
C PHE A 49 -12.00 8.10 0.86
N GLU A 50 -12.63 8.62 -0.19
CA GLU A 50 -12.27 8.24 -1.56
C GLU A 50 -10.84 8.71 -1.87
N LEU A 51 -10.52 9.96 -1.52
CA LEU A 51 -9.18 10.50 -1.68
C LEU A 51 -8.15 9.79 -0.81
N GLN A 52 -8.51 9.33 0.40
CA GLN A 52 -7.64 8.54 1.26
C GLN A 52 -7.29 7.19 0.62
N VAL A 53 -8.26 6.51 0.00
CA VAL A 53 -8.01 5.25 -0.73
C VAL A 53 -7.14 5.52 -1.96
N GLU A 54 -7.45 6.56 -2.74
CA GLU A 54 -6.63 6.94 -3.92
C GLU A 54 -5.19 7.26 -3.52
N LEU A 55 -5.00 8.02 -2.43
CA LEU A 55 -3.69 8.36 -1.91
C LEU A 55 -2.92 7.15 -1.38
N ALA A 56 -3.60 6.18 -0.74
CA ALA A 56 -2.97 4.92 -0.33
C ALA A 56 -2.38 4.16 -1.52
N PHE A 57 -3.10 4.13 -2.64
CA PHE A 57 -2.62 3.52 -3.88
C PHE A 57 -1.49 4.31 -4.54
N GLU A 58 -1.52 5.64 -4.55
CA GLU A 58 -0.40 6.44 -5.07
C GLU A 58 0.86 6.33 -4.18
N ASN A 59 0.70 6.27 -2.86
CA ASN A 59 1.79 5.98 -1.93
C ASN A 59 2.38 4.59 -2.18
N LEU A 60 1.53 3.58 -2.40
CA LEU A 60 1.96 2.23 -2.79
C LEU A 60 2.75 2.24 -4.11
N LYS A 61 2.24 2.92 -5.13
CA LYS A 61 2.90 3.04 -6.44
C LYS A 61 4.27 3.69 -6.31
N ALA A 62 4.40 4.75 -5.51
CA ALA A 62 5.70 5.39 -5.25
C ALA A 62 6.68 4.44 -4.54
N THR A 63 6.20 3.64 -3.60
CA THR A 63 7.03 2.64 -2.89
C THR A 63 7.46 1.50 -3.82
N LEU A 64 6.57 1.01 -4.69
CA LEU A 64 6.89 0.00 -5.71
C LEU A 64 7.93 0.53 -6.71
N ALA A 65 7.74 1.77 -7.20
CA ALA A 65 8.64 2.39 -8.16
C ALA A 65 10.07 2.53 -7.63
N ALA A 66 10.25 2.73 -6.32
CA ALA A 66 11.57 2.79 -5.68
C ALA A 66 12.33 1.45 -5.72
N ALA A 67 11.64 0.33 -5.98
CA ALA A 67 12.22 -0.98 -6.25
C ALA A 67 12.20 -1.37 -7.73
N ALA A 68 11.88 -0.43 -8.64
CA ALA A 68 11.62 -0.67 -10.06
C ALA A 68 10.43 -1.62 -10.33
N CYS A 69 9.46 -1.68 -9.42
CA CYS A 69 8.22 -2.44 -9.59
C CYS A 69 7.07 -1.54 -10.05
N THR A 70 6.06 -2.13 -10.67
CA THR A 70 4.73 -1.56 -10.94
C THR A 70 3.63 -2.36 -10.24
N PHE A 71 2.36 -2.02 -10.47
CA PHE A 71 1.24 -2.82 -9.97
C PHE A 71 1.16 -4.22 -10.60
N ASP A 72 1.71 -4.41 -11.80
CA ASP A 72 1.71 -5.71 -12.49
C ASP A 72 2.65 -6.72 -11.82
N ASP A 73 3.60 -6.24 -11.02
CA ASP A 73 4.55 -7.06 -10.27
C ASP A 73 3.96 -7.59 -8.95
N ILE A 74 2.76 -7.14 -8.56
CA ILE A 74 2.11 -7.58 -7.32
C ILE A 74 1.66 -9.03 -7.44
N VAL A 75 2.04 -9.84 -6.45
CA VAL A 75 1.71 -11.26 -6.35
C VAL A 75 0.82 -11.61 -5.15
N ASP A 76 0.66 -10.68 -4.19
CA ASP A 76 -0.24 -10.81 -3.04
C ASP A 76 -0.84 -9.45 -2.67
N VAL A 77 -2.15 -9.40 -2.46
CA VAL A 77 -2.86 -8.23 -1.91
C VAL A 77 -3.68 -8.63 -0.69
N THR A 78 -3.44 -7.91 0.41
CA THR A 78 -4.31 -7.90 1.59
C THR A 78 -4.74 -6.46 1.88
N THR A 79 -6.03 -6.22 2.13
CA THR A 79 -6.54 -4.90 2.53
C THR A 79 -7.27 -4.96 3.85
N PHE A 80 -7.17 -3.87 4.61
CA PHE A 80 -7.78 -3.70 5.91
C PHE A 80 -8.72 -2.50 5.91
N HIS A 81 -9.87 -2.63 6.59
CA HIS A 81 -10.97 -1.66 6.53
C HIS A 81 -11.55 -1.43 7.93
N THR A 82 -11.75 -0.17 8.33
CA THR A 82 -12.36 0.17 9.63
C THR A 82 -13.88 -0.01 9.64
N ASP A 83 -14.53 0.15 8.48
CA ASP A 83 -15.98 0.02 8.30
C ASP A 83 -16.32 -0.55 6.90
N PRO A 84 -15.96 -1.82 6.62
CA PRO A 84 -16.05 -2.38 5.28
C PRO A 84 -17.46 -2.33 4.69
N GLU A 85 -18.52 -2.45 5.50
CA GLU A 85 -19.92 -2.41 5.05
C GLU A 85 -20.26 -1.09 4.34
N HIS A 86 -19.75 0.04 4.83
CA HIS A 86 -20.00 1.36 4.22
C HIS A 86 -18.89 1.80 3.25
N GLN A 87 -17.72 1.20 3.33
CA GLN A 87 -16.53 1.60 2.57
C GLN A 87 -16.32 0.82 1.26
N PHE A 88 -16.83 -0.41 1.17
CA PHE A 88 -16.46 -1.34 0.10
C PHE A 88 -16.78 -0.82 -1.31
N GLY A 89 -17.91 -0.12 -1.49
CA GLY A 89 -18.29 0.45 -2.79
C GLY A 89 -17.26 1.47 -3.31
N THR A 90 -16.79 2.36 -2.44
CA THR A 90 -15.74 3.34 -2.77
C THR A 90 -14.42 2.65 -3.09
N ILE A 91 -14.04 1.64 -2.30
CA ILE A 91 -12.83 0.85 -2.54
C ILE A 91 -12.90 0.13 -3.90
N MET A 92 -14.06 -0.45 -4.26
CA MET A 92 -14.27 -1.09 -5.57
C MET A 92 -14.05 -0.10 -6.70
N LYS A 93 -14.62 1.10 -6.60
CA LYS A 93 -14.48 2.16 -7.60
C LYS A 93 -13.00 2.51 -7.83
N VAL A 94 -12.23 2.73 -6.77
CA VAL A 94 -10.79 3.05 -6.88
C VAL A 94 -9.99 1.86 -7.40
N LYS A 95 -10.20 0.66 -6.84
CA LYS A 95 -9.50 -0.57 -7.26
C LYS A 95 -9.72 -0.88 -8.74
N GLN A 96 -10.92 -0.68 -9.27
CA GLN A 96 -11.22 -0.91 -10.69
C GLN A 96 -10.52 0.07 -11.63
N LYS A 97 -10.24 1.31 -11.20
CA LYS A 97 -9.42 2.25 -11.98
C LYS A 97 -7.97 1.75 -12.11
N ILE A 98 -7.48 0.99 -11.13
CA ILE A 98 -6.07 0.56 -11.01
C ILE A 98 -5.85 -0.84 -11.58
N PHE A 99 -6.66 -1.82 -11.19
CA PHE A 99 -6.57 -3.22 -11.62
C PHE A 99 -7.72 -3.60 -12.56
N GLY A 100 -8.20 -2.68 -13.40
CA GLY A 100 -9.44 -2.83 -14.17
C GLY A 100 -9.43 -3.90 -15.26
N THR A 101 -8.28 -4.49 -15.57
CA THR A 101 -8.12 -5.50 -16.62
C THR A 101 -7.46 -6.78 -16.10
N PRO A 102 -7.92 -7.97 -16.50
CA PRO A 102 -7.24 -9.23 -16.17
C PRO A 102 -5.81 -9.32 -16.72
N PRO A 103 -4.91 -10.11 -16.11
CA PRO A 103 -5.15 -10.90 -14.89
C PRO A 103 -5.23 -10.02 -13.64
N TYR A 104 -6.27 -10.22 -12.82
CA TYR A 104 -6.41 -9.52 -11.55
C TYR A 104 -5.47 -10.12 -10.49
N PRO A 105 -5.01 -9.34 -9.49
CA PRO A 105 -4.30 -9.91 -8.36
C PRO A 105 -5.22 -10.84 -7.55
N ASN A 106 -4.64 -11.78 -6.80
CA ASN A 106 -5.36 -12.36 -5.67
C ASN A 106 -5.76 -11.25 -4.69
N TRP A 107 -6.72 -11.51 -3.81
CA TRP A 107 -7.11 -10.50 -2.84
C TRP A 107 -7.79 -11.07 -1.60
N THR A 108 -7.32 -10.66 -0.42
CA THR A 108 -7.96 -10.86 0.87
C THR A 108 -8.36 -9.51 1.46
N ALA A 109 -9.65 -9.32 1.80
CA ALA A 109 -10.16 -8.11 2.44
C ALA A 109 -10.63 -8.42 3.87
N VAL A 110 -10.23 -7.62 4.86
CA VAL A 110 -10.47 -7.89 6.28
C VAL A 110 -11.00 -6.64 6.98
N GLY A 111 -12.10 -6.78 7.72
CA GLY A 111 -12.55 -5.76 8.67
C GLY A 111 -11.68 -5.77 9.93
N VAL A 112 -11.19 -4.60 10.34
CA VAL A 112 -10.33 -4.41 11.51
C VAL A 112 -10.86 -3.29 12.39
N THR A 113 -10.44 -3.25 13.65
CA THR A 113 -10.96 -2.26 14.61
C THR A 113 -10.17 -0.96 14.64
N TRP A 114 -8.95 -0.92 14.07
CA TRP A 114 -8.07 0.25 14.14
C TRP A 114 -6.91 0.19 13.13
N LEU A 115 -6.60 1.31 12.48
CA LEU A 115 -5.48 1.49 11.54
C LEU A 115 -4.76 2.82 11.79
N ALA A 116 -4.32 3.11 13.02
CA ALA A 116 -3.53 4.31 13.33
C ALA A 116 -4.14 5.67 12.91
N GLY A 117 -5.48 5.77 12.87
CA GLY A 117 -6.19 6.98 12.45
C GLY A 117 -6.56 7.01 10.97
N PHE A 118 -6.20 5.98 10.21
CA PHE A 118 -6.64 5.74 8.83
C PHE A 118 -7.85 4.80 8.81
N ASP A 119 -8.52 4.75 7.66
CA ASP A 119 -9.71 3.92 7.43
C ASP A 119 -9.47 2.81 6.39
N PHE A 120 -8.40 2.93 5.61
CA PHE A 120 -7.98 1.95 4.62
C PHE A 120 -6.46 1.74 4.66
N GLU A 121 -6.04 0.47 4.65
CA GLU A 121 -4.65 0.08 4.48
C GLU A 121 -4.55 -1.04 3.44
N ILE A 122 -3.55 -0.95 2.55
CA ILE A 122 -3.20 -2.00 1.58
C ILE A 122 -1.80 -2.53 1.82
N LYS A 123 -1.68 -3.83 2.02
CA LYS A 123 -0.43 -4.56 2.18
C LYS A 123 -0.20 -5.45 0.97
N VAL A 124 0.99 -5.38 0.38
CA VAL A 124 1.33 -6.18 -0.81
C VAL A 124 2.66 -6.91 -0.70
N ILE A 125 2.79 -7.95 -1.51
CA ILE A 125 4.07 -8.54 -1.90
C ILE A 125 4.19 -8.39 -3.41
N ALA A 126 5.35 -7.95 -3.89
CA ALA A 126 5.66 -7.86 -5.31
C ALA A 126 6.90 -8.68 -5.67
N ARG A 127 6.97 -9.11 -6.92
CA ARG A 127 8.16 -9.73 -7.50
C ARG A 127 9.01 -8.62 -8.14
N ILE A 128 10.26 -8.51 -7.75
CA ILE A 128 11.16 -7.50 -8.30
C ILE A 128 11.62 -7.98 -9.68
N PRO A 129 11.45 -7.18 -10.75
CA PRO A 129 11.97 -7.51 -12.07
C PRO A 129 13.48 -7.78 -12.02
N GLY A 130 13.91 -8.79 -12.78
CA GLY A 130 15.31 -9.20 -12.93
C GLY A 130 16.13 -8.25 -13.80
#